data_AF-A0A7G8JKH2-F1
#
_entry.id   AF-A0A7G8JKH2-F1
#
_cell.length_a   1.000
_cell.length_b   1.000
_cell.length_c   1.000
_cell.angle_alpha   90.00
_cell.angle_beta   90.00
_cell.angle_gamma   90.00
#
_symmetry.space_group_name_H-M   'P 1'
#
loop_
_entity.id
_entity.type
_entity.pdbx_description
1 polymer ?
#
loop_
_entity_poly.entity_id
_entity_poly.type
_entity_poly.pdbx_seq_one_letter_code
_entity_poly.pdbx_strand_id
1 'polypeptide(L)'
;MLPLALTASAVLLLGSASVHTLSLQKRLRVHASSYREQVADQLRSAAQAFAAAASGEDACFLQWPSFEWSGGAQVCSGSDPSGLSAGVVGEMPWMLLDWRPSNESGQLSLQLGDGRTGNFRLALDPLTPAVLDISEVQLQAQVPQLEAE
;
A
#
# COMPACT_ATOMS: atom_id res chain seq x y z
N MET A 1 -23.73 9.70 62.82
CA MET A 1 -24.36 8.91 61.74
C MET A 1 -24.23 9.65 60.41
N LEU A 2 -23.04 9.68 59.79
CA LEU A 2 -22.85 10.22 58.42
C LEU A 2 -21.49 9.73 57.82
N PRO A 3 -21.37 8.48 57.33
CA PRO A 3 -20.29 8.16 56.38
C PRO A 3 -20.76 7.51 55.07
N LEU A 4 -22.04 7.12 54.94
CA LEU A 4 -22.51 6.32 53.80
C LEU A 4 -22.78 7.11 52.50
N ALA A 5 -22.95 8.43 52.56
CA ALA A 5 -23.24 9.24 51.37
C ALA A 5 -22.00 9.56 50.51
N LEU A 6 -20.80 9.53 51.11
CA LEU A 6 -19.57 9.93 50.43
C LEU A 6 -19.01 8.84 49.51
N THR A 7 -19.22 7.56 49.82
CA THR A 7 -18.69 6.44 49.04
C THR A 7 -19.47 6.19 47.75
N ALA A 8 -20.79 6.41 47.76
CA ALA A 8 -21.65 6.23 46.59
C ALA A 8 -21.30 7.23 45.45
N SER A 9 -20.96 8.46 45.80
CA SER A 9 -20.59 9.51 44.83
C SER A 9 -19.24 9.22 44.16
N ALA A 10 -18.28 8.64 44.90
CA ALA A 10 -16.97 8.30 44.37
C ALA A 10 -17.03 7.19 43.29
N VAL A 11 -17.90 6.19 43.46
CA VAL A 11 -18.06 5.08 42.51
C VAL A 11 -18.74 5.54 41.21
N LEU A 12 -19.71 6.45 41.29
CA LEU A 12 -20.38 7.03 40.12
C LEU A 12 -19.45 7.92 39.29
N LEU A 13 -18.60 8.73 39.95
CA LEU A 13 -17.61 9.56 39.27
C LEU A 13 -16.55 8.70 38.57
N LEU A 14 -16.07 7.62 39.22
CA LEU A 14 -15.12 6.68 38.62
C LEU A 14 -15.73 5.98 37.39
N GLY A 15 -16.99 5.54 37.47
CA GLY A 15 -17.69 4.92 36.34
C GLY A 15 -17.86 5.85 35.13
N SER A 16 -18.13 7.14 35.37
CA SER A 16 -18.29 8.13 34.28
C SER A 16 -16.99 8.40 33.51
N ALA A 17 -15.85 8.51 34.23
CA ALA A 17 -14.54 8.75 33.63
C ALA A 17 -14.03 7.54 32.83
N SER A 18 -14.33 6.31 33.28
CA SER A 18 -13.98 5.09 32.56
C SER A 18 -14.73 4.94 31.23
N VAL A 19 -16.03 5.24 31.20
CA VAL A 19 -16.83 5.15 29.97
C VAL A 19 -16.41 6.21 28.94
N HIS A 20 -16.07 7.42 29.39
CA HIS A 20 -15.55 8.47 28.51
C HIS A 20 -14.22 8.07 27.87
N THR A 21 -13.30 7.53 28.68
CA THR A 21 -11.98 7.08 28.20
C THR A 21 -12.09 5.92 27.22
N LEU A 22 -12.96 4.94 27.50
CA LEU A 22 -13.22 3.81 26.59
C LEU A 22 -13.84 4.26 25.26
N SER A 23 -14.76 5.23 25.30
CA SER A 23 -15.38 5.77 24.08
C SER A 23 -14.37 6.50 23.18
N LEU A 24 -13.44 7.25 23.79
CA LEU A 24 -12.38 7.94 23.08
C LEU A 24 -11.38 6.94 22.48
N GLN A 25 -10.93 5.96 23.25
CA GLN A 25 -10.05 4.90 22.76
C GLN A 25 -10.68 4.13 21.60
N LYS A 26 -11.98 3.84 21.67
CA LYS A 26 -12.71 3.19 20.58
C LYS A 26 -12.70 4.06 19.31
N ARG A 27 -12.99 5.36 19.41
CA ARG A 27 -12.94 6.28 18.27
C ARG A 27 -11.55 6.35 17.65
N LEU A 28 -10.51 6.49 18.48
CA LEU A 28 -9.12 6.54 18.00
C LEU A 28 -8.74 5.26 17.26
N ARG A 29 -9.17 4.08 17.75
CA ARG A 29 -8.95 2.81 17.06
C ARG A 29 -9.67 2.74 15.72
N VAL A 30 -10.93 3.18 15.65
CA VAL A 30 -11.71 3.21 14.40
C VAL A 30 -11.09 4.17 13.39
N HIS A 31 -10.65 5.36 13.82
CA HIS A 31 -9.96 6.28 12.94
C HIS A 31 -8.65 5.69 12.41
N ALA A 32 -7.84 5.08 13.30
CA ALA A 32 -6.60 4.43 12.89
C ALA A 32 -6.82 3.25 11.92
N SER A 33 -7.89 2.46 12.09
CA SER A 33 -8.22 1.37 11.17
C SER A 33 -8.68 1.91 9.82
N SER A 34 -9.60 2.88 9.82
CA SER A 34 -10.12 3.49 8.58
C SER A 34 -9.02 4.15 7.76
N TYR A 35 -8.06 4.80 8.42
CA TYR A 35 -6.93 5.40 7.74
C TYR A 35 -6.05 4.34 7.07
N ARG A 36 -5.77 3.23 7.76
CA ARG A 36 -4.99 2.11 7.18
C ARG A 36 -5.69 1.47 5.98
N GLU A 37 -7.01 1.28 6.06
CA GLU A 37 -7.81 0.74 4.96
C GLU A 37 -7.76 1.68 3.74
N GLN A 38 -7.94 3.00 3.95
CA GLN A 38 -7.81 3.99 2.88
C GLN A 38 -6.44 3.97 2.21
N VAL A 39 -5.36 3.88 3.00
CA VAL A 39 -3.99 3.76 2.47
C VAL A 39 -3.86 2.48 1.65
N ALA A 40 -4.36 1.36 2.17
CA ALA A 40 -4.30 0.07 1.51
C ALA A 40 -5.06 0.07 0.17
N ASP A 41 -6.23 0.69 0.12
CA ASP A 41 -7.04 0.79 -1.09
C ASP A 41 -6.39 1.67 -2.16
N GLN A 42 -5.74 2.76 -1.76
CA GLN A 42 -4.98 3.61 -2.70
C GLN A 42 -3.77 2.87 -3.29
N LEU A 43 -3.01 2.18 -2.45
CA LEU A 43 -1.90 1.35 -2.91
C LEU A 43 -2.37 0.21 -3.81
N ARG A 44 -3.49 -0.44 -3.48
CA ARG A 44 -4.08 -1.50 -4.33
C ARG A 44 -4.51 -0.95 -5.69
N SER A 45 -5.09 0.25 -5.71
CA SER A 45 -5.45 0.91 -6.97
C SER A 45 -4.22 1.26 -7.80
N ALA A 46 -3.11 1.66 -7.17
CA ALA A 46 -1.82 1.85 -7.86
C ALA A 46 -1.25 0.52 -8.40
N ALA A 47 -1.37 -0.59 -7.66
CA ALA A 47 -0.97 -1.91 -8.14
C ALA A 47 -1.82 -2.38 -9.34
N GLN A 48 -3.12 -2.07 -9.35
CA GLN A 48 -3.98 -2.31 -10.50
C GLN A 48 -3.60 -1.46 -11.71
N ALA A 49 -3.23 -0.19 -11.50
CA ALA A 49 -2.74 0.67 -12.57
C ALA A 49 -1.41 0.15 -13.16
N PHE A 50 -0.49 -0.32 -12.31
CA PHE A 50 0.71 -1.02 -12.76
C PHE A 50 0.37 -2.27 -13.58
N ALA A 51 -0.53 -3.13 -13.10
CA ALA A 51 -0.93 -4.35 -13.81
C ALA A 51 -1.59 -4.04 -15.17
N ALA A 52 -2.38 -2.97 -15.25
CA ALA A 52 -2.96 -2.52 -16.51
C ALA A 52 -1.91 -1.97 -17.49
N ALA A 53 -0.92 -1.21 -16.99
CA ALA A 53 0.20 -0.75 -17.79
C ALA A 53 1.10 -1.92 -18.25
N ALA A 54 1.25 -2.95 -17.42
CA ALA A 54 2.01 -4.17 -17.70
C ALA A 54 1.25 -5.19 -18.55
N SER A 55 0.46 -4.71 -19.52
CA SER A 55 -0.31 -5.54 -20.43
C SER A 55 0.06 -5.23 -21.88
N GLY A 56 -0.37 -6.08 -22.82
CA GLY A 56 -0.10 -5.87 -24.24
C GLY A 56 1.38 -6.03 -24.58
N GLU A 57 2.00 -4.99 -25.13
CA GLU A 57 3.40 -5.02 -25.57
C GLU A 57 4.38 -4.86 -24.39
N ASP A 58 4.00 -4.06 -23.38
CA ASP A 58 4.83 -3.77 -22.20
C ASP A 58 4.85 -4.92 -21.18
N ALA A 59 3.94 -5.88 -21.32
CA ALA A 59 3.91 -7.15 -20.62
C ALA A 59 5.28 -7.87 -20.64
N CYS A 60 6.04 -7.74 -21.73
CA CYS A 60 7.38 -8.33 -21.87
C CYS A 60 8.33 -7.95 -20.71
N PHE A 61 8.20 -6.74 -20.15
CA PHE A 61 9.04 -6.28 -19.03
C PHE A 61 8.80 -7.06 -17.73
N LEU A 62 7.64 -7.71 -17.57
CA LEU A 62 7.33 -8.51 -16.38
C LEU A 62 8.26 -9.71 -16.20
N GLN A 63 8.98 -10.14 -17.24
CA GLN A 63 9.95 -11.24 -17.15
C GLN A 63 11.27 -10.81 -16.52
N TRP A 64 11.53 -9.51 -16.40
CA TRP A 64 12.82 -8.96 -16.00
C TRP A 64 12.68 -8.08 -14.76
N PRO A 65 13.66 -8.05 -13.85
CA PRO A 65 13.68 -7.09 -12.76
C PRO A 65 13.68 -5.64 -13.27
N SER A 66 13.07 -4.71 -12.52
CA SER A 66 12.93 -3.31 -12.96
C SER A 66 14.27 -2.61 -13.20
N PHE A 67 15.32 -2.96 -12.46
CA PHE A 67 16.65 -2.39 -12.64
C PHE A 67 17.28 -2.76 -14.01
N GLU A 68 16.78 -3.80 -14.67
CA GLU A 68 17.27 -4.23 -15.99
C GLU A 68 16.50 -3.60 -17.14
N TRP A 69 15.34 -2.96 -16.91
CA TRP A 69 14.49 -2.44 -17.99
C TRP A 69 15.17 -1.36 -18.85
N SER A 70 16.04 -0.55 -18.25
CA SER A 70 16.81 0.50 -18.95
C SER A 70 17.83 -0.04 -19.95
N GLY A 71 18.40 -1.24 -19.69
CA GLY A 71 19.28 -1.96 -20.61
C GLY A 71 18.54 -3.01 -21.46
N GLY A 72 17.43 -3.53 -20.94
CA GLY A 72 16.56 -4.56 -21.53
C GLY A 72 15.51 -4.04 -22.50
N ALA A 73 15.43 -2.72 -22.73
CA ALA A 73 14.58 -2.12 -23.77
C ALA A 73 14.86 -2.66 -25.19
N GLN A 74 15.99 -3.35 -25.40
CA GLN A 74 16.26 -4.08 -26.65
C GLN A 74 15.51 -5.42 -26.75
N VAL A 75 15.16 -6.03 -25.61
CA VAL A 75 14.45 -7.34 -25.53
C VAL A 75 12.96 -7.17 -25.78
N CYS A 76 12.37 -6.09 -25.25
CA CYS A 76 10.97 -5.73 -25.48
C CYS A 76 10.90 -4.72 -26.63
N SER A 77 10.95 -5.22 -27.87
CA SER A 77 11.11 -4.43 -29.09
C SER A 77 10.00 -3.38 -29.27
N GLY A 78 10.31 -2.11 -29.04
CA GLY A 78 9.40 -0.98 -29.30
C GLY A 78 8.54 -0.56 -28.10
N SER A 79 8.69 -1.22 -26.95
CA SER A 79 7.99 -0.89 -25.71
C SER A 79 8.79 0.07 -24.82
N ASP A 80 8.09 0.97 -24.14
CA ASP A 80 8.68 1.97 -23.24
C ASP A 80 8.29 1.67 -21.78
N PRO A 81 9.26 1.36 -20.89
CA PRO A 81 8.95 1.05 -19.50
C PRO A 81 8.56 2.28 -18.66
N SER A 82 8.52 3.49 -19.25
CA SER A 82 8.15 4.71 -18.55
C SER A 82 6.77 4.62 -17.90
N GLY A 83 5.79 4.03 -18.59
CA GLY A 83 4.42 3.82 -18.07
C GLY A 83 4.32 2.78 -16.95
N LEU A 84 5.30 1.88 -16.84
CA LEU A 84 5.42 0.92 -15.74
C LEU A 84 6.11 1.52 -14.51
N SER A 85 6.94 2.53 -14.73
CA SER A 85 7.80 3.12 -13.70
C SER A 85 7.08 4.17 -12.87
N ALA A 86 6.07 4.83 -13.43
CA ALA A 86 5.25 5.80 -12.72
C ALA A 86 3.89 6.00 -13.39
N GLY A 87 2.94 6.52 -12.63
CA GLY A 87 1.63 6.88 -13.15
C GLY A 87 0.82 7.69 -12.15
N VAL A 88 -0.47 7.83 -12.41
CA VAL A 88 -1.42 8.54 -11.54
C VAL A 88 -2.69 7.71 -11.39
N VAL A 89 -3.19 7.61 -10.16
CA VAL A 89 -4.50 7.03 -9.85
C VAL A 89 -5.34 8.08 -9.14
N GLY A 90 -6.43 8.51 -9.79
CA GLY A 90 -7.19 9.68 -9.34
C GLY A 90 -6.31 10.93 -9.39
N GLU A 91 -5.98 11.49 -8.23
CA GLU A 91 -5.06 12.62 -8.08
C GLU A 91 -3.73 12.21 -7.41
N MET A 92 -3.57 10.94 -7.07
CA MET A 92 -2.40 10.43 -6.36
C MET A 92 -1.38 9.89 -7.37
N PRO A 93 -0.21 10.53 -7.54
CA PRO A 93 0.85 9.93 -8.33
C PRO A 93 1.41 8.71 -7.61
N TRP A 94 1.90 7.74 -8.38
CA TRP A 94 2.60 6.58 -7.86
C TRP A 94 3.87 6.33 -8.66
N MET A 95 4.85 5.71 -8.01
CA MET A 95 6.13 5.36 -8.58
C MET A 95 6.48 3.92 -8.22
N LEU A 96 7.06 3.21 -9.18
CA LEU A 96 7.65 1.90 -8.98
C LEU A 96 8.95 2.06 -8.19
N LEU A 97 9.04 1.39 -7.05
CA LEU A 97 10.30 1.29 -6.31
C LEU A 97 11.11 0.09 -6.80
N ASP A 98 10.45 -1.05 -6.98
CA ASP A 98 11.11 -2.31 -7.31
C ASP A 98 10.11 -3.31 -7.91
N TRP A 99 10.56 -4.02 -8.94
CA TRP A 99 9.88 -5.19 -9.49
C TRP A 99 10.87 -6.35 -9.55
N ARG A 100 10.52 -7.47 -8.92
CA ARG A 100 11.32 -8.70 -8.93
C ARG A 100 10.47 -9.88 -9.41
N PRO A 101 10.64 -10.34 -10.65
CA PRO A 101 9.91 -11.48 -11.14
C PRO A 101 10.41 -12.79 -10.54
N SER A 102 9.52 -13.77 -10.57
CA SER A 102 9.73 -15.20 -10.29
C SER A 102 8.91 -15.99 -11.32
N ASN A 103 8.95 -17.31 -11.28
CA ASN A 103 8.34 -18.13 -12.34
C ASN A 103 6.84 -17.85 -12.56
N GLU A 104 6.03 -18.00 -11.51
CA GLU A 104 4.57 -17.84 -11.57
C GLU A 104 4.07 -16.63 -10.77
N SER A 105 5.00 -15.79 -10.32
CA SER A 105 4.67 -14.62 -9.51
C SER A 105 5.75 -13.55 -9.60
N GLY A 106 5.49 -12.36 -9.11
CA GLY A 106 6.53 -11.35 -8.91
C GLY A 106 6.25 -10.48 -7.70
N GLN A 107 7.31 -9.91 -7.14
CA GLN A 107 7.23 -8.97 -6.03
C GLN A 107 7.24 -7.56 -6.59
N LEU A 108 6.14 -6.84 -6.36
CA LEU A 108 5.96 -5.45 -6.73
C LEU A 108 6.09 -4.58 -5.46
N SER A 109 6.86 -3.50 -5.54
CA SER A 109 6.98 -2.49 -4.49
C SER A 109 6.68 -1.12 -5.07
N LEU A 110 5.70 -0.42 -4.50
CA LEU A 110 5.22 0.88 -4.97
C LEU A 110 5.34 1.95 -3.89
N GLN A 111 5.44 3.20 -4.33
CA GLN A 111 5.32 4.40 -3.51
C GLN A 111 4.23 5.32 -4.06
N LEU A 112 3.38 5.86 -3.18
CA LEU A 112 2.46 6.94 -3.50
C LEU A 112 3.16 8.30 -3.37
N GLY A 113 2.58 9.34 -3.99
CA GLY A 113 3.13 10.70 -3.99
C GLY A 113 3.37 11.33 -2.62
N ASP A 114 2.73 10.83 -1.57
CA ASP A 114 2.94 11.25 -0.18
C ASP A 114 3.93 10.37 0.60
N GLY A 115 4.67 9.53 -0.12
CA GLY A 115 5.75 8.71 0.42
C GLY A 115 5.30 7.40 1.06
N ARG A 116 3.99 7.12 1.15
CA ARG A 116 3.51 5.82 1.65
C ARG A 116 3.88 4.71 0.67
N THR A 117 4.36 3.58 1.21
CA THR A 117 4.86 2.46 0.40
C THR A 117 4.10 1.17 0.68
N GLY A 118 4.02 0.32 -0.34
CA GLY A 118 3.31 -0.95 -0.27
C GLY A 118 3.97 -2.02 -1.12
N ASN A 119 3.97 -3.24 -0.59
CA ASN A 119 4.45 -4.42 -1.28
C ASN A 119 3.29 -5.33 -1.68
N PHE A 120 3.35 -5.87 -2.88
CA PHE A 120 2.39 -6.79 -3.46
C PHE A 120 3.09 -8.00 -4.04
N ARG A 121 2.46 -9.17 -3.92
CA ARG A 121 2.78 -10.32 -4.76
C ARG A 121 1.78 -10.35 -5.90
N LEU A 122 2.29 -10.32 -7.12
CA LEU A 122 1.47 -10.51 -8.32
C LEU A 122 1.56 -11.97 -8.73
N ALA A 123 0.45 -12.61 -9.07
CA ALA A 123 0.46 -13.88 -9.78
C ALA A 123 0.64 -13.59 -11.27
N LEU A 124 1.52 -14.34 -11.93
CA LEU A 124 1.83 -14.19 -13.35
C LEU A 124 1.39 -15.45 -14.09
N ASP A 125 0.92 -15.28 -15.33
CA ASP A 125 0.70 -16.40 -16.22
C ASP A 125 2.06 -16.97 -16.68
N PRO A 126 2.30 -18.30 -16.55
CA PRO A 126 3.56 -18.91 -16.94
C PRO A 126 3.74 -19.07 -18.46
N LEU A 127 2.66 -18.96 -19.24
CA LEU A 127 2.64 -19.11 -20.69
C LEU A 127 2.61 -17.75 -21.41
N THR A 128 1.96 -16.76 -20.81
CA THR A 128 1.92 -15.39 -21.31
C THR A 128 2.32 -14.42 -20.21
N PRO A 129 3.12 -13.37 -20.47
CA PRO A 129 3.57 -12.47 -19.42
C PRO A 129 2.44 -11.50 -18.98
N ALA A 130 1.39 -12.03 -18.35
CA ALA A 130 0.23 -11.27 -17.90
C ALA A 130 0.03 -11.40 -16.39
N VAL A 131 -0.44 -10.32 -15.75
CA VAL A 131 -0.83 -10.35 -14.33
C VAL A 131 -2.20 -11.01 -14.19
N LEU A 132 -2.27 -12.06 -13.38
CA LEU A 132 -3.50 -12.82 -13.12
C LEU A 132 -4.20 -12.37 -11.84
N ASP A 133 -3.44 -12.04 -10.80
CA ASP A 133 -3.96 -11.68 -9.48
C ASP A 133 -2.99 -10.77 -8.73
N ILE A 134 -3.51 -10.02 -7.77
CA ILE A 134 -2.77 -9.08 -6.92
C ILE A 134 -3.08 -9.42 -5.46
N SER A 135 -2.05 -9.78 -4.69
CA SER A 135 -2.21 -10.09 -3.26
C SER A 135 -2.70 -8.88 -2.44
N GLU A 136 -3.08 -9.16 -1.21
CA GLU A 136 -3.23 -8.12 -0.19
C GLU A 136 -1.95 -7.29 -0.05
N VAL A 137 -2.13 -5.99 0.23
CA VAL A 137 -1.01 -5.06 0.41
C VAL A 137 -0.30 -5.32 1.73
N GLN A 138 1.02 -5.41 1.67
CA GLN A 138 1.88 -5.33 2.84
C GLN A 138 2.34 -3.88 3.00
N LEU A 139 1.67 -3.14 3.90
CA LEU A 139 2.04 -1.76 4.22
C LEU A 139 3.44 -1.74 4.83
N GLN A 140 4.31 -0.93 4.27
CA GLN A 140 5.64 -0.70 4.81
C GLN A 140 5.65 0.55 5.70
N ALA A 141 6.58 0.58 6.65
CA ALA A 141 6.89 1.80 7.38
C ALA A 141 7.42 2.83 6.38
N GLN A 142 6.97 4.08 6.52
CA GLN A 142 7.32 5.18 5.63
C GLN A 142 8.85 5.30 5.54
N VAL A 143 9.40 5.19 4.32
CA VAL A 143 10.83 5.44 4.10
C VAL A 143 11.03 6.94 4.28
N PRO A 144 11.86 7.40 5.23
CA PRO A 144 12.15 8.82 5.38
C PRO A 144 12.78 9.29 4.07
N GLN A 145 12.14 10.25 3.39
CA GLN A 145 12.79 10.97 2.31
C GLN A 145 13.93 11.77 2.92
N LEU A 146 15.16 11.27 2.80
CA LEU A 146 16.35 12.08 3.00
C LEU A 146 16.37 13.08 1.84
N GLU A 147 15.90 14.30 2.09
CA GLU A 147 16.21 15.45 1.26
C GLU A 147 17.74 15.50 1.10
N ALA A 148 18.21 15.31 -0.13
CA ALA A 148 19.59 15.56 -0.48
C ALA A 148 19.78 17.08 -0.55
N GLU A 149 20.53 17.61 0.41
CA GLU A 149 21.04 18.99 0.45
C GLU A 149 22.25 19.14 -0.49
#